data_AF-A0A840E6V7-F1
#
_entry.id   AF-A0A840E6V7-F1
#
_cell.length_a   1.000
_cell.length_b   1.000
_cell.length_c   1.000
_cell.angle_alpha   90.00
_cell.angle_beta   90.00
_cell.angle_gamma   90.00
#
_symmetry.space_group_name_H-M   'P 1'
#
loop_
_entity.id
_entity.type
_entity.pdbx_description
1 polymer ?
#
loop_
_entity_poly.entity_id
_entity_poly.type
_entity_poly.pdbx_seq_one_letter_code
_entity_poly.pdbx_strand_id
1 'polypeptide(L)'
;MYRLFLLLPLLVACSKQRDVRNYYFPVRELTDGLVYEYANKGTLTDDPSDFWYFLGIDRDTALYLSSTHYADGMAPDQVVRERITNEGVLLEQLLLYPPLINGQPKLVEVDILYARTFPFYPDDGAASGYRIAFTPPENKDAVNYISLNRRFRGDTTLTIMGEVRNAILFDLEGEVSQRDPELGDISPTYTGYEIYAEGLGLVEYSRNLGAGGTLAGKLVRRITMAEYAGKFEH
;
A
#
# COMPACT_ATOMS: atom_id res chain seq x y z
N MET A 1 34.79 50.31 -32.04
CA MET A 1 33.76 49.75 -31.13
C MET A 1 33.63 48.27 -31.42
N TYR A 2 34.33 47.40 -30.67
CA TYR A 2 34.25 45.95 -30.83
C TYR A 2 33.02 45.43 -30.08
N ARG A 3 32.06 44.86 -30.79
CA ARG A 3 30.91 44.16 -30.19
C ARG A 3 31.35 42.75 -29.81
N LEU A 4 31.53 42.54 -28.51
CA LEU A 4 31.72 41.23 -27.89
C LEU A 4 30.39 40.46 -27.98
N PHE A 5 30.33 39.45 -28.84
CA PHE A 5 29.18 38.55 -28.94
C PHE A 5 29.30 37.50 -27.83
N LEU A 6 28.54 37.70 -26.74
CA LEU A 6 28.52 36.79 -25.60
C LEU A 6 27.60 35.61 -25.95
N LEU A 7 28.20 34.49 -26.38
CA LEU A 7 27.51 33.20 -26.54
C LEU A 7 27.15 32.67 -25.16
N LEU A 8 25.86 32.77 -24.81
CA LEU A 8 25.29 32.13 -23.62
C LEU A 8 24.97 30.66 -23.98
N PRO A 9 25.67 29.66 -23.41
CA PRO A 9 25.27 28.27 -23.60
C PRO A 9 24.01 28.01 -22.77
N LEU A 10 22.88 27.82 -23.45
CA LEU A 10 21.65 27.29 -22.86
C LEU A 10 21.93 25.84 -22.42
N LEU A 11 22.27 25.68 -21.13
CA LEU A 11 22.26 24.38 -20.47
C LEU A 11 20.81 23.92 -20.35
N VAL A 12 20.35 23.15 -21.33
CA VAL A 12 19.09 22.40 -21.23
C VAL A 12 19.35 21.23 -20.29
N ALA A 13 19.24 21.47 -18.99
CA ALA A 13 19.15 20.40 -18.00
C ALA A 13 17.76 19.76 -18.14
N CYS A 14 17.64 18.83 -19.08
CA CYS A 14 16.47 17.95 -19.15
C CYS A 14 16.60 16.94 -18.00
N SER A 15 16.12 17.30 -16.80
CA SER A 15 15.96 16.31 -15.74
C SER A 15 14.86 15.35 -16.19
N LYS A 16 15.27 14.16 -16.66
CA LYS A 16 14.31 13.09 -16.94
C LYS A 16 13.61 12.77 -15.61
N GLN A 17 12.30 13.01 -15.56
CA GLN A 17 11.48 12.69 -14.39
C GLN A 17 11.70 11.21 -14.03
N ARG A 18 11.98 10.95 -12.74
CA ARG A 18 12.29 9.60 -12.27
C ARG A 18 11.06 8.72 -12.43
N ASP A 19 11.20 7.67 -13.22
CA ASP A 19 10.18 6.64 -13.41
C ASP A 19 10.46 5.47 -12.47
N VAL A 20 9.49 5.13 -11.63
CA VAL A 20 9.57 4.06 -10.62
C VAL A 20 8.52 2.97 -10.81
N ARG A 21 7.91 2.87 -12.00
CA ARG A 21 6.85 1.88 -12.30
C ARG A 21 7.24 0.43 -12.01
N ASN A 22 8.48 0.08 -12.30
CA ASN A 22 9.06 -1.25 -12.09
C ASN A 22 9.26 -1.61 -10.61
N TYR A 23 9.07 -0.68 -9.67
CA TYR A 23 9.10 -0.97 -8.23
C TYR A 23 7.72 -1.29 -7.65
N TYR A 24 6.64 -0.90 -8.33
CA TYR A 24 5.31 -1.36 -7.95
C TYR A 24 5.16 -2.87 -8.22
N PHE A 25 4.07 -3.48 -7.75
CA PHE A 25 3.82 -4.91 -7.98
C PHE A 25 3.86 -5.24 -9.48
N PRO A 26 4.44 -6.39 -9.88
CA PRO A 26 4.53 -6.78 -11.29
C PRO A 26 3.17 -7.29 -11.80
N VAL A 27 2.19 -6.39 -11.90
CA VAL A 27 0.76 -6.72 -12.12
C VAL A 27 0.54 -7.61 -13.33
N ARG A 28 1.30 -7.40 -14.43
CA ARG A 28 1.19 -8.22 -15.65
C ARG A 28 1.72 -9.65 -15.49
N GLU A 29 2.56 -9.91 -14.50
CA GLU A 29 3.12 -11.23 -14.20
C GLU A 29 2.26 -12.00 -13.19
N LEU A 30 1.42 -11.30 -12.42
CA LEU A 30 0.56 -11.86 -11.37
C LEU A 30 -0.77 -12.42 -11.92
N THR A 31 -0.79 -12.98 -13.14
CA THR A 31 -2.02 -13.42 -13.82
C THR A 31 -2.70 -14.62 -13.15
N ASP A 32 -1.91 -15.57 -12.62
CA ASP A 32 -2.42 -16.67 -11.78
C ASP A 32 -2.53 -16.28 -10.29
N GLY A 33 -2.02 -15.10 -9.96
CA GLY A 33 -1.88 -14.55 -8.63
C GLY A 33 -0.89 -15.28 -7.72
N LEU A 34 -0.41 -14.57 -6.70
CA LEU A 34 0.53 -15.11 -5.70
C LEU A 34 0.18 -14.59 -4.31
N VAL A 35 0.37 -15.44 -3.32
CA VAL A 35 0.33 -15.06 -1.90
C VAL A 35 1.73 -14.61 -1.50
N TYR A 36 1.82 -13.38 -1.03
CA TYR A 36 3.01 -12.78 -0.45
C TYR A 36 2.94 -12.96 1.06
N GLU A 37 3.95 -13.64 1.61
CA GLU A 37 4.07 -13.86 3.06
C GLU A 37 5.11 -12.91 3.64
N TYR A 38 4.66 -12.09 4.58
CA TYR A 38 5.49 -11.16 5.31
C TYR A 38 5.72 -11.71 6.71
N ALA A 39 6.99 -11.89 7.09
CA ALA A 39 7.31 -12.16 8.49
C ALA A 39 6.98 -10.91 9.31
N ASN A 40 6.19 -11.09 10.36
CA ASN A 40 5.84 -10.00 11.27
C ASN A 40 7.11 -9.48 11.98
N LYS A 41 7.28 -8.15 11.95
CA LYS A 41 8.34 -7.40 12.63
C LYS A 41 7.79 -6.35 13.60
N GLY A 42 6.47 -6.27 13.71
CA GLY A 42 5.75 -5.38 14.58
C GLY A 42 5.48 -5.99 15.96
N THR A 43 4.66 -5.28 16.71
CA THR A 43 4.21 -5.63 18.06
C THR A 43 2.69 -5.56 18.20
N LEU A 44 1.96 -5.25 17.11
CA LEU A 44 0.51 -5.05 17.14
C LEU A 44 -0.26 -6.38 17.18
N THR A 45 0.29 -7.42 16.55
CA THR A 45 -0.21 -8.79 16.60
C THR A 45 0.94 -9.74 16.95
N ASP A 46 0.60 -10.85 17.60
CA ASP A 46 1.51 -11.96 17.89
C ASP A 46 1.64 -12.93 16.71
N ASP A 47 0.87 -12.74 15.63
CA ASP A 47 0.93 -13.62 14.46
C ASP A 47 2.34 -13.58 13.84
N PRO A 48 2.94 -14.74 13.53
CA PRO A 48 4.29 -14.78 13.00
C PRO A 48 4.37 -14.26 11.56
N SER A 49 3.24 -14.23 10.84
CA SER A 49 3.21 -13.86 9.43
C SER A 49 1.90 -13.18 9.03
N ASP A 50 2.02 -12.27 8.07
CA ASP A 50 0.93 -11.55 7.39
C ASP A 50 0.87 -12.02 5.92
N PHE A 51 -0.33 -12.27 5.41
CA PHE A 51 -0.56 -12.88 4.11
C PHE A 51 -1.43 -11.99 3.20
N TRP A 52 -0.87 -11.66 2.04
CA TRP A 52 -1.57 -10.91 0.99
C TRP A 52 -1.58 -11.66 -0.32
N TYR A 53 -2.76 -11.98 -0.86
CA TYR A 53 -2.89 -12.49 -2.22
C TYR A 53 -3.01 -11.34 -3.21
N PHE A 54 -2.16 -11.35 -4.23
CA PHE A 54 -2.14 -10.37 -5.29
C PHE A 54 -2.45 -11.04 -6.63
N LEU A 55 -3.45 -10.51 -7.33
CA LEU A 55 -3.91 -10.98 -8.64
C LEU A 55 -3.94 -9.82 -9.63
N GLY A 56 -3.20 -9.96 -10.72
CA GLY A 56 -3.24 -9.04 -11.85
C GLY A 56 -4.41 -9.36 -12.78
N ILE A 57 -5.20 -8.34 -13.12
CA ILE A 57 -6.35 -8.48 -14.00
C ILE A 57 -6.16 -7.51 -15.17
N ASP A 58 -5.79 -8.05 -16.33
CA ASP A 58 -5.73 -7.30 -17.58
C ASP A 58 -7.09 -7.42 -18.29
N ARG A 59 -7.83 -6.31 -18.36
CA ARG A 59 -9.06 -6.19 -19.14
C ARG A 59 -8.77 -5.32 -20.36
N ASP A 60 -9.50 -5.52 -21.44
CA ASP A 60 -9.30 -4.84 -22.74
C ASP A 60 -9.11 -3.32 -22.66
N THR A 61 -9.62 -2.67 -21.61
CA THR A 61 -9.55 -1.22 -21.41
C THR A 61 -8.68 -0.76 -20.24
N ALA A 62 -8.24 -1.65 -19.35
CA ALA A 62 -7.49 -1.28 -18.15
C ALA A 62 -6.82 -2.47 -17.45
N LEU A 63 -5.67 -2.18 -16.85
CA LEU A 63 -4.93 -3.10 -15.98
C LEU A 63 -5.28 -2.81 -14.51
N TYR A 64 -5.57 -3.85 -13.75
CA TYR A 64 -5.90 -3.77 -12.34
C TYR A 64 -5.04 -4.71 -11.50
N LEU A 65 -4.78 -4.30 -10.27
CA LEU A 65 -4.31 -5.19 -9.20
C LEU A 65 -5.46 -5.41 -8.21
N SER A 66 -5.77 -6.68 -7.95
CA SER A 66 -6.63 -7.08 -6.85
C SER A 66 -5.76 -7.62 -5.71
N SER A 67 -5.90 -7.07 -4.52
CA SER A 67 -5.14 -7.45 -3.34
C SER A 67 -6.09 -7.91 -2.25
N THR A 68 -5.87 -9.09 -1.68
CA THR A 68 -6.70 -9.65 -0.61
C THR A 68 -5.81 -9.95 0.58
N HIS A 69 -6.11 -9.34 1.72
CA HIS A 69 -5.51 -9.71 2.99
C HIS A 69 -6.29 -10.87 3.59
N TYR A 70 -5.57 -11.81 4.17
CA TYR A 70 -6.15 -12.89 4.95
C TYR A 70 -5.72 -12.70 6.40
N ALA A 71 -6.72 -12.54 7.26
CA ALA A 71 -6.53 -12.69 8.70
C ALA A 71 -6.34 -14.17 9.06
N ASP A 72 -6.64 -14.56 10.30
CA ASP A 72 -6.59 -15.93 10.77
C ASP A 72 -7.26 -16.93 9.81
N GLY A 73 -6.47 -17.84 9.26
CA GLY A 73 -6.95 -18.85 8.32
C GLY A 73 -7.02 -18.36 6.87
N MET A 74 -8.06 -18.75 6.15
CA MET A 74 -8.29 -18.37 4.74
C MET A 74 -9.46 -17.38 4.58
N ALA A 75 -9.93 -16.78 5.67
CA ALA A 75 -11.02 -15.80 5.62
C ALA A 75 -10.47 -14.42 5.24
N PRO A 76 -10.91 -13.82 4.12
CA PRO A 76 -10.50 -12.47 3.78
C PRO A 76 -11.14 -11.46 4.73
N ASP A 77 -10.34 -10.55 5.27
CA ASP A 77 -10.80 -9.42 6.10
C ASP A 77 -10.71 -8.07 5.35
N GLN A 78 -9.91 -8.01 4.28
CA GLN A 78 -9.77 -6.85 3.42
C GLN A 78 -9.56 -7.24 1.95
N VAL A 79 -10.30 -6.59 1.05
CA VAL A 79 -10.13 -6.73 -0.40
C VAL A 79 -9.98 -5.33 -1.02
N VAL A 80 -8.92 -5.15 -1.80
CA VAL A 80 -8.55 -3.90 -2.46
C VAL A 80 -8.51 -4.11 -3.96
N ARG A 81 -9.10 -3.19 -4.73
CA ARG A 81 -8.88 -3.10 -6.18
C ARG A 81 -8.23 -1.77 -6.52
N GLU A 82 -7.11 -1.85 -7.23
CA GLU A 82 -6.36 -0.72 -7.70
C GLU A 82 -6.28 -0.74 -9.23
N ARG A 83 -6.45 0.43 -9.86
CA ARG A 83 -6.30 0.60 -11.31
C ARG A 83 -4.93 1.19 -11.62
N ILE A 84 -4.26 0.58 -12.59
CA ILE A 84 -2.99 1.07 -13.11
C ILE A 84 -3.26 2.09 -14.21
N THR A 85 -2.63 3.26 -14.12
CA THR A 85 -2.75 4.36 -15.08
C THR A 85 -1.38 4.73 -15.63
N ASN A 86 -1.31 5.71 -16.52
CA ASN A 86 -0.01 6.21 -17.01
C ASN A 86 0.78 6.95 -15.93
N GLU A 87 0.10 7.58 -14.95
CA GLU A 87 0.72 8.46 -13.96
C GLU A 87 0.98 7.78 -12.60
N GLY A 88 0.38 6.62 -12.39
CA GLY A 88 0.40 5.95 -11.10
C GLY A 88 -0.74 4.96 -10.93
N VAL A 89 -0.94 4.58 -9.67
CA VAL A 89 -1.94 3.62 -9.24
C VAL A 89 -3.04 4.35 -8.47
N LEU A 90 -4.29 3.99 -8.76
CA LEU A 90 -5.47 4.57 -8.15
C LEU A 90 -6.28 3.50 -7.41
N LEU A 91 -6.60 3.74 -6.13
CA LEU A 91 -7.57 2.96 -5.39
C LEU A 91 -8.96 3.12 -6.01
N GLU A 92 -9.57 2.03 -6.46
CA GLU A 92 -10.94 2.04 -6.98
C GLU A 92 -11.95 1.43 -6.03
N GLN A 93 -11.52 0.46 -5.22
CA GLN A 93 -12.39 -0.23 -4.30
C GLN A 93 -11.61 -0.69 -3.08
N LEU A 94 -12.24 -0.54 -1.92
CA LEU A 94 -11.82 -1.14 -0.68
C LEU A 94 -13.05 -1.73 -0.01
N LEU A 95 -12.98 -3.02 0.31
CA LEU A 95 -13.99 -3.75 1.05
C LEU A 95 -13.36 -4.22 2.35
N LEU A 96 -14.04 -3.98 3.46
CA LEU A 96 -13.64 -4.44 4.78
C LEU A 96 -14.65 -5.47 5.29
N TYR A 97 -14.13 -6.56 5.83
CA TYR A 97 -14.89 -7.63 6.47
C TYR A 97 -14.44 -7.71 7.94
N PRO A 98 -14.94 -6.81 8.81
CA PRO A 98 -14.56 -6.82 10.21
C PRO A 98 -14.91 -8.15 10.89
N PRO A 99 -14.19 -8.53 11.96
CA PRO A 99 -14.47 -9.75 12.72
C PRO A 99 -15.94 -9.85 13.12
N LEU A 100 -16.50 -11.07 13.06
CA LEU A 100 -17.90 -11.33 13.36
C LEU A 100 -18.23 -11.01 14.82
N ILE A 101 -18.87 -9.87 15.07
CA ILE A 101 -19.59 -9.64 16.33
C ILE A 101 -21.04 -10.06 16.08
N ASN A 102 -21.44 -11.24 16.60
CA ASN A 102 -22.80 -11.81 16.55
C ASN A 102 -23.23 -12.54 15.25
N GLY A 103 -22.28 -13.12 14.51
CA GLY A 103 -22.58 -14.24 13.60
C GLY A 103 -23.13 -13.90 12.21
N GLN A 104 -23.17 -12.62 11.81
CA GLN A 104 -23.37 -12.27 10.40
C GLN A 104 -22.22 -11.40 9.86
N PRO A 105 -21.53 -11.82 8.79
CA PRO A 105 -20.52 -10.99 8.14
C PRO A 105 -21.22 -9.75 7.58
N LYS A 106 -20.84 -8.58 8.09
CA LYS A 106 -21.29 -7.30 7.54
C LYS A 106 -20.14 -6.70 6.76
N LEU A 107 -20.29 -6.73 5.44
CA LEU A 107 -19.46 -5.92 4.54
C LEU A 107 -19.59 -4.45 4.93
N VAL A 108 -18.45 -3.79 5.09
CA VAL A 108 -18.38 -2.35 5.26
C VAL A 108 -17.99 -1.74 3.93
N GLU A 109 -18.91 -0.98 3.34
CA GLU A 109 -18.62 -0.16 2.17
C GLU A 109 -17.79 1.05 2.59
N VAL A 110 -16.80 1.38 1.75
CA VAL A 110 -15.83 2.43 2.02
C VAL A 110 -15.94 3.50 0.96
N ASP A 111 -16.09 4.75 1.40
CA ASP A 111 -16.01 5.94 0.55
C ASP A 111 -14.54 6.31 0.32
N ILE A 112 -14.14 6.43 -0.94
CA ILE A 112 -12.78 6.84 -1.32
C ILE A 112 -12.77 8.34 -1.59
N LEU A 113 -12.15 9.10 -0.69
CA LEU A 113 -12.06 10.57 -0.76
C LEU A 113 -10.81 11.03 -1.52
N TYR A 114 -9.72 10.26 -1.44
CA TYR A 114 -8.50 10.44 -2.22
C TYR A 114 -7.89 9.07 -2.53
N ALA A 115 -7.37 8.88 -3.74
CA ALA A 115 -7.15 7.54 -4.29
C ALA A 115 -5.75 7.27 -4.85
N ARG A 116 -4.81 8.22 -4.84
CA ARG A 116 -3.51 8.04 -5.54
C ARG A 116 -2.54 7.18 -4.71
N THR A 117 -2.71 5.86 -4.68
CA THR A 117 -1.96 4.97 -3.79
C THR A 117 -0.46 4.89 -4.10
N PHE A 118 -0.06 4.94 -5.36
CA PHE A 118 1.36 4.85 -5.74
C PHE A 118 1.68 5.76 -6.94
N PRO A 119 2.71 6.63 -6.87
CA PRO A 119 3.09 7.51 -7.97
C PRO A 119 4.13 6.82 -8.87
N PHE A 120 3.94 6.89 -10.19
CA PHE A 120 4.94 6.40 -11.15
C PHE A 120 6.06 7.39 -11.42
N TYR A 121 5.75 8.66 -11.21
CA TYR A 121 6.68 9.76 -11.34
C TYR A 121 6.68 10.55 -10.02
N PRO A 122 7.30 10.01 -8.95
CA PRO A 122 7.40 10.72 -7.69
C PRO A 122 8.11 12.06 -7.93
N ASP A 123 7.51 13.11 -7.38
CA ASP A 123 8.08 14.45 -7.33
C ASP A 123 8.64 14.71 -5.93
N ASP A 124 9.71 15.49 -5.84
CA ASP A 124 10.40 15.82 -4.60
C ASP A 124 9.47 16.70 -3.74
N GLY A 125 8.74 16.05 -2.82
CA GLY A 125 7.91 16.71 -1.81
C GLY A 125 6.39 16.56 -1.98
N ALA A 126 5.90 16.08 -3.12
CA ALA A 126 4.48 15.79 -3.30
C ALA A 126 4.09 14.48 -2.62
N ALA A 127 3.09 14.52 -1.75
CA ALA A 127 2.53 13.31 -1.15
C ALA A 127 1.62 12.58 -2.16
N SER A 128 1.81 11.27 -2.25
CA SER A 128 0.83 10.33 -2.79
C SER A 128 0.15 9.63 -1.62
N GLY A 129 -0.96 8.95 -1.83
CA GLY A 129 -1.68 8.32 -0.74
C GLY A 129 -3.15 8.10 -1.00
N TYR A 130 -3.88 7.77 0.06
CA TYR A 130 -5.32 7.70 0.03
C TYR A 130 -5.92 8.30 1.29
N ARG A 131 -7.19 8.71 1.17
CA ARG A 131 -8.06 8.96 2.32
C ARG A 131 -9.39 8.29 2.04
N ILE A 132 -9.85 7.53 3.02
CA ILE A 132 -11.11 6.80 2.96
C ILE A 132 -11.98 7.16 4.16
N ALA A 133 -13.28 6.96 4.02
CA ALA A 133 -14.24 7.07 5.10
C ALA A 133 -15.17 5.86 5.12
N PHE A 134 -15.62 5.44 6.29
CA PHE A 134 -16.62 4.38 6.42
C PHE A 134 -17.36 4.48 7.75
N THR A 135 -18.58 3.98 7.76
CA THR A 135 -19.40 3.89 8.97
C THR A 135 -19.22 2.50 9.61
N PRO A 136 -18.81 2.42 10.89
CA PRO A 136 -18.71 1.15 11.57
C PRO A 136 -20.09 0.46 11.72
N PRO A 137 -20.20 -0.87 11.54
CA PRO A 137 -21.47 -1.58 11.66
C PRO A 137 -22.18 -1.46 13.02
N GLU A 138 -21.41 -1.29 14.08
CA GLU A 138 -21.83 -1.20 15.48
C GLU A 138 -22.33 0.18 15.88
N ASN A 139 -21.90 1.23 15.17
CA ASN A 139 -22.30 2.61 15.44
C ASN A 139 -22.52 3.35 14.11
N LYS A 140 -23.79 3.50 13.74
CA LYS A 140 -24.18 4.14 12.48
C LYS A 140 -24.02 5.65 12.46
N ASP A 141 -23.90 6.27 13.63
CA ASP A 141 -23.78 7.71 13.79
C ASP A 141 -22.32 8.17 13.80
N ALA A 142 -21.38 7.23 13.98
CA ALA A 142 -19.95 7.49 13.87
C ALA A 142 -19.45 7.34 12.42
N VAL A 143 -18.38 8.08 12.10
CA VAL A 143 -17.65 7.94 10.83
C VAL A 143 -16.17 7.80 11.12
N ASN A 144 -15.59 6.72 10.63
CA ASN A 144 -14.14 6.49 10.66
C ASN A 144 -13.51 7.04 9.39
N TYR A 145 -12.33 7.65 9.54
CA TYR A 145 -11.47 8.06 8.44
C TYR A 145 -10.11 7.40 8.59
N ILE A 146 -9.57 6.91 7.48
CA ILE A 146 -8.19 6.45 7.42
C ILE A 146 -7.50 7.22 6.32
N SER A 147 -6.35 7.80 6.63
CA SER A 147 -5.50 8.45 5.65
C SER A 147 -4.06 7.99 5.76
N LEU A 148 -3.44 7.88 4.59
CA LEU A 148 -2.05 7.51 4.43
C LEU A 148 -1.46 8.45 3.38
N ASN A 149 -0.38 9.15 3.75
CA ASN A 149 0.44 9.95 2.87
C ASN A 149 1.83 9.31 2.75
N ARG A 150 2.27 9.09 1.52
CA ARG A 150 3.58 8.61 1.09
C ARG A 150 4.36 9.75 0.49
N ARG A 151 5.56 9.99 0.99
CA ARG A 151 6.55 10.88 0.36
C ARG A 151 7.74 10.07 -0.10
N PHE A 152 8.12 10.22 -1.36
CA PHE A 152 9.29 9.54 -1.89
C PHE A 152 10.53 10.06 -1.18
N ARG A 153 11.31 9.16 -0.58
CA ARG A 153 12.57 9.51 0.10
C ARG A 153 13.77 9.34 -0.83
N GLY A 154 13.76 8.29 -1.66
CA GLY A 154 14.85 8.03 -2.60
C GLY A 154 15.05 6.55 -2.91
N ASP A 155 16.04 6.30 -3.78
CA ASP A 155 16.52 4.97 -4.09
C ASP A 155 17.30 4.36 -2.91
N THR A 156 17.24 3.04 -2.78
CA THR A 156 17.97 2.26 -1.77
C THR A 156 18.29 0.86 -2.29
N THR A 157 18.95 0.05 -1.49
CA THR A 157 19.16 -1.38 -1.75
C THR A 157 18.86 -2.17 -0.49
N LEU A 158 18.36 -3.39 -0.65
CA LEU A 158 18.16 -4.31 0.47
C LEU A 158 18.42 -5.76 0.05
N THR A 159 18.76 -6.59 1.02
CA THR A 159 18.75 -8.05 0.84
C THR A 159 17.35 -8.58 1.14
N ILE A 160 16.75 -9.24 0.15
CA ILE A 160 15.42 -9.85 0.25
C ILE A 160 15.46 -11.23 -0.40
N MET A 161 14.95 -12.26 0.30
CA MET A 161 14.98 -13.65 -0.16
C MET A 161 16.39 -14.14 -0.61
N GLY A 162 17.45 -13.63 0.03
CA GLY A 162 18.84 -14.01 -0.28
C GLY A 162 19.52 -13.22 -1.41
N GLU A 163 18.81 -12.29 -2.05
CA GLU A 163 19.33 -11.48 -3.16
C GLU A 163 19.40 -9.99 -2.78
N VAL A 164 20.47 -9.31 -3.18
CA VAL A 164 20.53 -7.84 -3.10
C VAL A 164 19.73 -7.28 -4.27
N ARG A 165 18.75 -6.41 -3.98
CA ARG A 165 17.91 -5.79 -4.99
C ARG A 165 17.91 -4.27 -4.87
N ASN A 166 17.77 -3.61 -6.02
CA ASN A 166 17.41 -2.20 -6.07
C ASN A 166 16.01 -2.02 -5.49
N ALA A 167 15.84 -0.95 -4.73
CA ALA A 167 14.58 -0.60 -4.11
C ALA A 167 14.39 0.90 -4.03
N ILE A 168 13.18 1.30 -3.67
CA ILE A 168 12.83 2.67 -3.33
C ILE A 168 12.17 2.70 -1.96
N LEU A 169 12.32 3.83 -1.28
CA LEU A 169 11.82 4.05 0.06
C LEU A 169 10.84 5.22 0.07
N PHE A 170 9.68 4.99 0.67
CA PHE A 170 8.69 6.01 0.98
C PHE A 170 8.59 6.23 2.48
N ASP A 171 8.48 7.49 2.88
CA ASP A 171 8.07 7.88 4.22
C ASP A 171 6.57 7.96 4.33
N LEU A 172 6.04 7.47 5.44
CA LEU A 172 4.62 7.47 5.73
C LEU A 172 4.28 8.46 6.84
N GLU A 173 3.18 9.19 6.62
CA GLU A 173 2.42 9.89 7.65
C GLU A 173 0.95 9.54 7.45
N GLY A 174 0.24 9.22 8.51
CA GLY A 174 -1.18 8.91 8.41
C GLY A 174 -1.96 9.23 9.67
N GLU A 175 -3.27 9.05 9.55
CA GLU A 175 -4.25 9.30 10.61
C GLU A 175 -5.32 8.22 10.53
N VAL A 176 -5.74 7.72 11.69
CA VAL A 176 -6.94 6.91 11.86
C VAL A 176 -7.85 7.69 12.79
N SER A 177 -8.85 8.39 12.26
CA SER A 177 -9.75 9.21 13.07
C SER A 177 -11.16 8.65 13.11
N GLN A 178 -11.85 8.91 14.22
CA GLN A 178 -13.28 8.65 14.37
C GLN A 178 -13.95 9.97 14.75
N ARG A 179 -15.07 10.24 14.08
CA ARG A 179 -15.98 11.34 14.41
C ARG A 179 -17.23 10.72 14.99
N ASP A 180 -17.49 10.97 16.27
CA ASP A 180 -18.64 10.45 17.00
C ASP A 180 -19.43 11.61 17.63
N PRO A 181 -20.71 11.80 17.27
CA PRO A 181 -21.51 12.91 17.81
C PRO A 181 -21.72 12.87 19.34
N GLU A 182 -21.66 11.70 19.97
CA GLU A 182 -21.92 11.51 21.40
C GLU A 182 -20.63 11.43 22.21
N LEU A 183 -19.64 10.66 21.72
CA LEU A 183 -18.39 10.39 22.41
C LEU A 183 -17.26 11.38 22.06
N GLY A 184 -17.46 12.20 21.02
CA GLY A 184 -16.50 13.17 20.53
C GLY A 184 -15.50 12.59 19.54
N ASP A 185 -14.59 13.45 19.10
CA ASP A 185 -13.66 13.12 18.03
C ASP A 185 -12.32 12.60 18.56
N ILE A 186 -11.82 11.52 17.97
CA ILE A 186 -10.46 11.02 18.17
C ILE A 186 -9.69 11.02 16.85
N SER A 187 -8.41 11.38 16.86
CA SER A 187 -7.58 11.45 15.65
C SER A 187 -6.13 11.07 15.91
N PRO A 188 -5.84 9.82 16.32
CA PRO A 188 -4.48 9.33 16.41
C PRO A 188 -3.78 9.35 15.05
N THR A 189 -2.52 9.74 15.07
CA THR A 189 -1.64 9.77 13.89
C THR A 189 -0.59 8.68 13.99
N TYR A 190 -0.01 8.33 12.84
CA TYR A 190 1.09 7.38 12.76
C TYR A 190 2.13 7.83 11.74
N THR A 191 3.35 7.35 11.93
CA THR A 191 4.45 7.52 10.98
C THR A 191 5.04 6.17 10.60
N GLY A 192 5.85 6.11 9.55
CA GLY A 192 6.38 4.83 9.12
C GLY A 192 7.15 4.91 7.82
N TYR A 193 7.33 3.75 7.21
CA TYR A 193 7.96 3.63 5.90
C TYR A 193 7.43 2.43 5.11
N GLU A 194 7.63 2.49 3.80
CA GLU A 194 7.46 1.37 2.88
C GLU A 194 8.67 1.27 1.95
N ILE A 195 9.21 0.06 1.78
CA ILE A 195 10.27 -0.25 0.83
C ILE A 195 9.69 -1.13 -0.27
N TYR A 196 9.85 -0.68 -1.50
CA TYR A 196 9.44 -1.42 -2.70
C TYR A 196 10.67 -1.87 -3.47
N ALA A 197 10.77 -3.15 -3.80
CA ALA A 197 11.88 -3.67 -4.59
C ALA A 197 11.49 -3.87 -6.06
N GLU A 198 12.43 -3.62 -6.94
CA GLU A 198 12.25 -3.76 -8.39
C GLU A 198 11.77 -5.19 -8.74
N GLY A 199 10.66 -5.27 -9.48
CA GLY A 199 10.03 -6.51 -9.92
C GLY A 199 9.35 -7.34 -8.82
N LEU A 200 9.25 -6.82 -7.59
CA LEU A 200 8.59 -7.52 -6.48
C LEU A 200 7.36 -6.78 -5.95
N GLY A 201 7.40 -5.44 -5.90
CA GLY A 201 6.41 -4.65 -5.17
C GLY A 201 6.86 -4.38 -3.73
N LEU A 202 5.91 -4.27 -2.81
CA LEU A 202 6.18 -3.98 -1.39
C LEU A 202 6.92 -5.14 -0.74
N VAL A 203 8.12 -4.90 -0.21
CA VAL A 203 8.96 -5.94 0.41
C VAL A 203 9.20 -5.71 1.89
N GLU A 204 9.05 -4.49 2.37
CA GLU A 204 9.14 -4.17 3.80
C GLU A 204 8.25 -2.97 4.10
N TYR A 205 7.58 -2.99 5.25
CA TYR A 205 6.81 -1.86 5.71
C TYR A 205 6.85 -1.76 7.24
N SER A 206 6.64 -0.55 7.75
CA SER A 206 6.45 -0.28 9.17
C SER A 206 5.52 0.90 9.37
N ARG A 207 4.62 0.80 10.34
CA ARG A 207 3.73 1.87 10.83
C ARG A 207 3.80 1.89 12.34
N ASN A 208 4.28 2.99 12.90
CA ASN A 208 4.36 3.24 14.33
C ASN A 208 3.11 4.00 14.79
N LEU A 209 2.27 3.32 15.57
CA LEU A 209 1.01 3.82 16.12
C LEU A 209 1.22 4.44 17.52
N GLY A 210 2.46 4.77 17.89
CA GLY A 210 2.84 5.28 19.20
C GLY A 210 2.59 4.25 20.30
N ALA A 211 1.76 4.62 21.28
CA ALA A 211 1.38 3.71 22.37
C ALA A 211 0.58 2.49 21.90
N GLY A 212 -0.01 2.53 20.70
CA GLY A 212 -0.70 1.40 20.07
C GLY A 212 0.23 0.32 19.51
N GLY A 213 1.54 0.52 19.55
CA GLY A 213 2.53 -0.43 19.05
C GLY A 213 2.93 -0.18 17.60
N THR A 214 3.56 -1.18 16.97
CA THR A 214 4.05 -1.10 15.59
C THR A 214 3.43 -2.21 14.74
N LEU A 215 2.95 -1.86 13.56
CA LEU A 215 2.57 -2.80 12.51
C LEU A 215 3.71 -2.84 11.48
N ALA A 216 4.40 -3.96 11.34
CA ALA A 216 5.53 -4.07 10.41
C ALA A 216 5.67 -5.48 9.85
N GLY A 217 6.12 -5.57 8.60
CA GLY A 217 6.27 -6.82 7.88
C GLY A 217 7.45 -6.79 6.92
N LYS A 218 8.09 -7.94 6.72
CA LYS A 218 9.16 -8.14 5.73
C LYS A 218 8.89 -9.36 4.89
N LEU A 219 8.84 -9.21 3.57
CA LEU A 219 8.56 -10.29 2.63
C LEU A 219 9.60 -11.41 2.79
N VAL A 220 9.12 -12.63 3.01
CA VAL A 220 10.00 -13.81 3.15
C VAL A 220 9.84 -14.78 2.00
N ARG A 221 8.68 -14.84 1.35
CA ARG A 221 8.44 -15.65 0.16
C ARG A 221 7.17 -15.23 -0.58
N ARG A 222 7.06 -15.68 -1.82
CA ARG A 222 5.84 -15.66 -2.63
C ARG A 222 5.48 -17.10 -2.93
N ILE A 223 4.25 -17.51 -2.64
CA ILE A 223 3.75 -18.87 -2.80
C ILE A 223 2.45 -18.85 -3.62
N THR A 224 2.10 -19.99 -4.20
CA THR A 224 0.80 -20.15 -4.86
C THR A 224 -0.33 -20.18 -3.83
N MET A 225 -1.56 -19.89 -4.28
CA MET A 225 -2.75 -20.05 -3.43
C MET A 225 -2.92 -21.50 -2.95
N ALA A 226 -2.54 -22.49 -3.77
CA ALA A 226 -2.59 -23.90 -3.39
C ALA A 226 -1.63 -24.24 -2.23
N GLU A 227 -0.39 -23.74 -2.30
CA GLU A 227 0.58 -23.90 -1.20
C GLU A 227 0.13 -23.20 0.09
N TYR A 228 -0.52 -22.04 -0.04
CA TYR A 228 -1.10 -21.34 1.11
C TYR A 228 -2.26 -22.13 1.73
N ALA A 229 -3.20 -22.60 0.91
CA ALA A 229 -4.35 -23.39 1.38
C ALA A 229 -3.93 -24.68 2.11
N GLY A 230 -2.90 -25.36 1.61
CA GLY A 230 -2.36 -26.57 2.24
C GLY A 230 -1.81 -26.37 3.66
N LYS A 231 -1.62 -25.12 4.12
CA LYS A 231 -1.24 -24.81 5.52
C LYS A 231 -2.39 -25.01 6.51
N PHE A 232 -3.65 -25.03 6.04
CA PHE A 232 -4.84 -25.08 6.87
C PHE A 232 -5.63 -26.38 6.73
N GLU A 233 -5.21 -27.27 5.82
CA GLU A 233 -5.79 -28.61 5.66
C GLU A 233 -5.15 -29.57 6.68
N HIS A 234 -5.49 -29.43 7.97
CA HIS A 234 -5.11 -30.38 9.04
C HIS A 234 -6.32 -30.75 9.89
#